data_AF-A0A0J7N4W1-F1
#
_entry.id   AF-A0A0J7N4W1-F1
#
_cell.length_a   1.000
_cell.length_b   1.000
_cell.length_c   1.000
_cell.angle_alpha   90.00
_cell.angle_beta   90.00
_cell.angle_gamma   90.00
#
_symmetry.space_group_name_H-M   'P 1'
#
loop_
_entity.id
_entity.type
_entity.pdbx_description
1 polymer ?
#
loop_
_entity_poly.entity_id
_entity_poly.type
_entity_poly.pdbx_seq_one_letter_code
_entity_poly.pdbx_strand_id
1 'polypeptide(L)'
;MSLSARLIVVTRRCLDGVRRTARHASTYTANNDIDPIKKSVFISQSTDVFVNLALEHWLYRNFDFSKHHVLLLWRNDPCVVFGRHQNPWLECNVNAAEKENIALVRRNSGGGTVYHDKGNLNLTFFTPKERYNRKYNLNIITNALFRQWGLKSEINKREDIIIDGDYKVSFNISGTAAKLGKPNAYHHCTLLVDVNKTSLSSILERKENGIVTNATTSTRSTIKNLSDINRNIQMDKLLSAIGWEYMRTKALVLEDGRYDLLQQQKGFQYINPTENWFPGIDKFISEFRSWDWNFGKTPKFTVTRTLDVPAHDGKMHRLNLSLEIQNGIVEEIRMSLPAGLVSTDFDQDASVISNLRGTRYNHEVTENIITEIGGKIVTLNPIQSVDESNVRRFDEATLQ
;
A
#
# COMPACT_ATOMS: atom_id res chain seq x y z
N MET A 1 -56.42 3.39 -26.57
CA MET A 1 -56.97 2.34 -27.46
C MET A 1 -56.10 2.32 -28.71
N SER A 2 -55.22 1.33 -28.84
CA SER A 2 -55.38 0.18 -29.76
C SER A 2 -55.42 0.63 -31.22
N LEU A 3 -54.29 0.61 -31.93
CA LEU A 3 -53.81 -0.49 -32.82
C LEU A 3 -54.53 -0.54 -34.17
N SER A 4 -53.76 -0.40 -35.26
CA SER A 4 -53.71 -1.33 -36.41
C SER A 4 -53.00 -0.65 -37.61
N ALA A 5 -51.90 -1.21 -38.11
CA ALA A 5 -51.81 -2.17 -39.23
C ALA A 5 -51.86 -1.43 -40.58
N ARG A 6 -51.10 -1.66 -41.65
CA ARG A 6 -50.21 -2.67 -42.28
C ARG A 6 -49.41 -1.85 -43.34
N LEU A 7 -48.46 -2.28 -44.17
CA LEU A 7 -48.28 -3.51 -44.93
C LEU A 7 -46.87 -3.48 -45.56
N ILE A 8 -46.38 -4.68 -45.85
CA ILE A 8 -45.10 -5.08 -46.43
C ILE A 8 -45.01 -4.74 -47.93
N VAL A 9 -43.82 -4.38 -48.41
CA VAL A 9 -43.39 -4.62 -49.80
C VAL A 9 -42.06 -5.37 -49.78
N VAL A 10 -42.05 -6.55 -50.40
CA VAL A 10 -40.88 -7.38 -50.67
C VAL A 10 -40.37 -7.06 -52.07
N THR A 11 -39.09 -6.76 -52.21
CA THR A 11 -38.35 -6.92 -53.47
C THR A 11 -37.04 -7.64 -53.20
N ARG A 12 -36.89 -8.83 -53.80
CA ARG A 12 -35.63 -9.59 -53.87
C ARG A 12 -34.83 -9.09 -55.08
N ARG A 13 -33.54 -8.81 -54.88
CA ARG A 13 -32.48 -9.11 -55.86
C ARG A 13 -31.15 -9.29 -55.13
N CYS A 14 -30.57 -10.48 -55.29
CA CYS A 14 -29.19 -10.79 -54.94
C CYS A 14 -28.25 -10.18 -55.96
N LEU A 15 -27.11 -9.64 -55.52
CA LEU A 15 -25.76 -10.14 -55.85
C LEU A 15 -24.67 -9.20 -55.29
N ASP A 16 -23.58 -9.84 -54.88
CA ASP A 16 -22.21 -9.36 -54.71
C ASP A 16 -21.82 -8.48 -53.51
N GLY A 17 -21.06 -9.11 -52.61
CA GLY A 17 -19.70 -8.66 -52.33
C GLY A 17 -19.50 -7.59 -51.27
N VAL A 18 -18.59 -7.90 -50.32
CA VAL A 18 -17.99 -7.00 -49.31
C VAL A 18 -18.79 -6.84 -48.00
N ARG A 19 -18.47 -7.72 -47.04
CA ARG A 19 -18.68 -7.46 -45.61
C ARG A 19 -17.87 -6.22 -45.20
N ARG A 20 -18.52 -5.05 -45.16
CA ARG A 20 -18.07 -3.92 -44.32
C ARG A 20 -18.82 -4.01 -43.00
N THR A 21 -18.11 -4.40 -41.94
CA THR A 21 -18.57 -4.25 -40.57
C THR A 21 -18.72 -2.75 -40.28
N ALA A 22 -19.95 -2.25 -40.30
CA ALA A 22 -20.27 -0.91 -39.80
C ALA A 22 -20.12 -0.91 -38.28
N ARG A 23 -18.92 -0.57 -37.79
CA ARG A 23 -18.75 -0.16 -36.40
C ARG A 23 -19.60 1.08 -36.20
N HIS A 24 -20.65 0.96 -35.40
CA HIS A 24 -21.39 2.11 -34.89
C HIS A 24 -20.39 2.92 -34.05
N ALA A 25 -19.77 3.92 -34.67
CA ALA A 25 -19.14 5.00 -33.95
C ALA A 25 -20.29 5.83 -33.38
N SER A 26 -20.64 5.59 -32.12
CA SER A 26 -21.48 6.50 -31.36
C SER A 26 -20.66 7.79 -31.19
N THR A 27 -20.86 8.75 -32.08
CA THR A 27 -20.47 10.13 -31.85
C THR A 27 -21.26 10.61 -30.64
N TYR A 28 -20.62 10.59 -29.47
CA TYR A 28 -21.08 11.33 -28.32
C TYR A 28 -21.01 12.81 -28.70
N THR A 29 -22.10 13.36 -29.20
CA THR A 29 -22.33 14.79 -29.21
C THR A 29 -22.42 15.22 -27.76
N ALA A 30 -21.30 15.74 -27.25
CA ALA A 30 -21.24 16.38 -25.95
C ALA A 30 -22.15 17.61 -25.99
N ASN A 31 -23.37 17.45 -25.46
CA ASN A 31 -24.16 18.59 -25.04
C ASN A 31 -23.40 19.26 -23.89
N ASN A 32 -22.86 20.45 -24.20
CA ASN A 32 -22.16 21.35 -23.31
C ASN A 32 -23.11 21.97 -22.27
N ASP A 33 -23.56 21.17 -21.32
CA ASP A 33 -24.01 21.66 -20.01
C ASP A 33 -23.03 21.12 -18.96
N ILE A 34 -21.78 21.58 -19.02
CA ILE A 34 -20.76 21.22 -18.03
C ILE A 34 -20.95 22.17 -16.85
N ASP A 35 -21.78 21.77 -15.89
CA ASP A 35 -21.70 22.36 -14.54
C ASP A 35 -20.23 22.32 -14.08
N PRO A 36 -19.65 23.46 -13.67
CA PRO A 36 -18.24 23.54 -13.33
C PRO A 36 -17.94 22.65 -12.11
N ILE A 37 -16.97 21.75 -12.26
CA ILE A 37 -16.50 20.89 -11.17
C ILE A 37 -15.86 21.77 -10.10
N LYS A 38 -16.45 21.79 -8.91
CA LYS A 38 -15.89 22.49 -7.75
C LYS A 38 -14.77 21.67 -7.13
N LYS A 39 -13.77 22.34 -6.58
CA LYS A 39 -12.67 21.74 -5.82
C LYS A 39 -12.61 22.26 -4.41
N SER A 40 -12.13 21.43 -3.50
CA SER A 40 -11.84 21.82 -2.12
C SER A 40 -10.60 21.12 -1.61
N VAL A 41 -9.89 21.82 -0.73
CA VAL A 41 -8.79 21.25 0.04
C VAL A 41 -9.27 21.07 1.47
N PHE A 42 -9.35 19.84 1.92
CA PHE A 42 -9.65 19.49 3.31
C PHE A 42 -8.35 19.22 4.05
N ILE A 43 -8.21 19.77 5.25
CA ILE A 43 -7.07 19.52 6.13
C ILE A 43 -7.58 18.83 7.38
N SER A 44 -7.17 17.58 7.60
CA SER A 44 -7.53 16.87 8.83
C SER A 44 -6.81 17.51 10.02
N GLN A 45 -7.56 17.80 11.08
CA GLN A 45 -7.01 18.27 12.35
C GLN A 45 -6.51 17.13 13.25
N SER A 46 -6.85 15.87 12.93
CA SER A 46 -6.39 14.71 13.69
C SER A 46 -5.01 14.25 13.24
N THR A 47 -4.20 13.80 14.20
CA THR A 47 -2.94 13.08 13.97
C THR A 47 -3.07 11.58 14.21
N ASP A 48 -4.25 11.08 14.61
CA ASP A 48 -4.47 9.66 14.81
C ASP A 48 -4.70 8.96 13.45
N VAL A 49 -3.87 7.96 13.14
CA VAL A 49 -3.93 7.23 11.88
C VAL A 49 -5.25 6.48 11.67
N PHE A 50 -5.84 5.93 12.74
CA PHE A 50 -7.11 5.21 12.66
C PHE A 50 -8.25 6.17 12.32
N VAL A 51 -8.23 7.36 12.93
CA VAL A 51 -9.19 8.43 12.68
C VAL A 51 -9.05 8.96 11.25
N ASN A 52 -7.82 9.20 10.79
CA ASN A 52 -7.60 9.72 9.45
C ASN A 52 -7.93 8.69 8.34
N LEU A 53 -7.64 7.41 8.54
CA LEU A 53 -8.06 6.35 7.61
C LEU A 53 -9.58 6.14 7.62
N ALA A 54 -10.22 6.29 8.78
CA ALA A 54 -11.67 6.29 8.90
C ALA A 54 -12.30 7.47 8.14
N LEU A 55 -11.72 8.66 8.25
CA LEU A 55 -12.13 9.84 7.49
C LEU A 55 -11.97 9.64 5.97
N GLU A 56 -10.81 9.13 5.54
CA GLU A 56 -10.58 8.78 4.12
C GLU A 56 -11.66 7.82 3.63
N HIS A 57 -11.97 6.79 4.42
CA HIS A 57 -12.98 5.80 4.08
C HIS A 57 -14.40 6.38 4.07
N TRP A 58 -14.72 7.25 5.04
CA TRP A 58 -16.02 7.90 5.14
C TRP A 58 -16.26 8.81 3.92
N LEU A 59 -15.29 9.65 3.56
CA LEU A 59 -15.36 10.50 2.37
C LEU A 59 -15.56 9.65 1.11
N TYR A 60 -14.78 8.57 0.98
CA TYR A 60 -14.91 7.64 -0.13
C TYR A 60 -16.31 7.03 -0.28
N ARG A 61 -16.99 6.73 0.84
CA ARG A 61 -18.31 6.06 0.81
C ARG A 61 -19.49 7.03 0.71
N ASN A 62 -19.41 8.19 1.36
CA ASN A 62 -20.56 9.04 1.62
C ASN A 62 -20.56 10.34 0.81
N PHE A 63 -19.42 10.75 0.26
CA PHE A 63 -19.31 12.01 -0.47
C PHE A 63 -19.58 11.81 -1.97
N ASP A 64 -20.32 12.74 -2.58
CA ASP A 64 -20.55 12.75 -4.02
C ASP A 64 -19.46 13.52 -4.75
N PHE A 65 -18.62 12.79 -5.49
CA PHE A 65 -17.53 13.37 -6.28
C PHE A 65 -17.92 13.73 -7.72
N SER A 66 -19.18 13.53 -8.13
CA SER A 66 -19.64 13.75 -9.51
C SER A 66 -19.40 15.19 -10.01
N LYS A 67 -19.61 16.18 -9.13
CA LYS A 67 -19.42 17.62 -9.41
C LYS A 67 -18.50 18.32 -8.41
N HIS A 68 -17.91 17.59 -7.47
CA HIS A 68 -17.04 18.16 -6.43
C HIS A 68 -15.83 17.25 -6.18
N HIS A 69 -14.64 17.64 -6.64
CA HIS A 69 -13.41 16.92 -6.34
C HIS A 69 -12.78 17.43 -5.03
N VAL A 70 -12.16 16.53 -4.27
CA VAL A 70 -11.58 16.86 -2.97
C VAL A 70 -10.13 16.41 -2.90
N LEU A 71 -9.27 17.28 -2.37
CA LEU A 71 -7.93 16.94 -1.91
C LEU A 71 -7.93 16.95 -0.38
N LEU A 72 -7.71 15.80 0.24
CA LEU A 72 -7.51 15.68 1.69
C LEU A 72 -6.01 15.71 2.00
N LEU A 73 -5.59 16.62 2.87
CA LEU A 73 -4.24 16.74 3.39
C LEU A 73 -4.25 16.36 4.87
N TRP A 74 -3.36 15.46 5.28
CA TRP A 74 -3.39 14.89 6.63
C TRP A 74 -2.01 14.39 7.05
N ARG A 75 -1.80 14.26 8.36
CA ARG A 75 -0.55 13.79 8.97
C ARG A 75 -0.89 12.81 10.08
N ASN A 76 0.04 11.94 10.40
CA ASN A 76 -0.15 10.99 11.50
C ASN A 76 0.97 11.12 12.52
N ASP A 77 0.66 10.77 13.76
CA ASP A 77 1.65 10.35 14.74
C ASP A 77 2.34 9.05 14.26
N PRO A 78 3.51 8.68 14.85
CA PRO A 78 4.28 7.52 14.45
C PRO A 78 3.45 6.26 14.24
N CYS A 79 3.40 5.77 13.01
CA CYS A 79 2.65 4.58 12.63
C CYS A 79 3.21 3.90 11.39
N VAL A 80 2.90 2.62 11.25
CA VAL A 80 3.16 1.82 10.04
C VAL A 80 1.84 1.53 9.36
N VAL A 81 1.74 1.94 8.09
CA VAL A 81 0.56 1.71 7.27
C VAL A 81 0.90 0.69 6.18
N PHE A 82 0.34 -0.51 6.28
CA PHE A 82 0.54 -1.58 5.29
C PHE A 82 -0.71 -1.81 4.43
N GLY A 83 -0.48 -2.31 3.23
CA GLY A 83 -1.50 -2.49 2.19
C GLY A 83 -2.52 -3.57 2.51
N ARG A 84 -3.65 -3.53 1.77
CA ARG A 84 -4.82 -4.39 1.99
C ARG A 84 -4.53 -5.90 1.99
N HIS A 85 -3.53 -6.34 1.22
CA HIS A 85 -3.20 -7.75 0.99
C HIS A 85 -1.78 -8.13 1.46
N GLN A 86 -1.20 -7.33 2.36
CA GLN A 86 0.14 -7.58 2.89
C GLN A 86 0.11 -8.40 4.18
N ASN A 87 1.24 -9.05 4.48
CA ASN A 87 1.49 -9.71 5.75
C ASN A 87 2.31 -8.78 6.65
N PRO A 88 1.76 -8.26 7.77
CA PRO A 88 2.45 -7.29 8.61
C PRO A 88 3.75 -7.83 9.23
N TRP A 89 3.82 -9.11 9.59
CA TRP A 89 5.01 -9.75 10.16
C TRP A 89 6.19 -9.85 9.18
N LEU A 90 5.90 -9.91 7.87
CA LEU A 90 6.92 -9.88 6.81
C LEU A 90 7.36 -8.47 6.40
N GLU A 91 6.60 -7.46 6.80
CA GLU A 91 6.68 -6.13 6.23
C GLU A 91 7.19 -5.09 7.23
N CYS A 92 7.03 -5.36 8.52
CA CYS A 92 7.56 -4.54 9.59
C CYS A 92 7.94 -5.38 10.81
N ASN A 93 8.79 -4.82 11.65
CA ASN A 93 9.16 -5.38 12.93
C ASN A 93 8.06 -5.07 13.96
N VAL A 94 7.06 -5.96 14.03
CA VAL A 94 5.88 -5.83 14.90
C VAL A 94 6.28 -5.63 16.36
N ASN A 95 7.24 -6.42 16.87
CA ASN A 95 7.71 -6.32 18.25
C ASN A 95 8.36 -4.97 18.56
N ALA A 96 9.15 -4.40 17.64
CA ALA A 96 9.74 -3.08 17.86
C ALA A 96 8.67 -1.99 17.80
N ALA A 97 7.72 -2.09 16.88
CA ALA A 97 6.60 -1.15 16.79
C ALA A 97 5.78 -1.12 18.09
N GLU A 98 5.45 -2.29 18.65
CA GLU A 98 4.73 -2.39 19.93
C GLU A 98 5.54 -1.78 21.08
N LYS A 99 6.84 -2.06 21.18
CA LYS A 99 7.73 -1.49 22.21
C LYS A 99 7.84 0.04 22.14
N GLU A 100 7.84 0.59 20.92
CA GLU A 100 7.90 2.04 20.68
C GLU A 100 6.52 2.71 20.67
N ASN A 101 5.43 1.98 20.95
CA ASN A 101 4.04 2.46 20.86
C ASN A 101 3.68 3.02 19.47
N ILE A 102 4.24 2.44 18.41
CA ILE A 102 3.99 2.78 17.01
C ILE A 102 2.78 1.98 16.53
N ALA A 103 1.74 2.68 16.07
CA ALA A 103 0.52 2.04 15.60
C ALA A 103 0.75 1.25 14.31
N LEU A 104 0.24 0.01 14.25
CA LEU A 104 0.25 -0.85 13.08
C LEU A 104 -1.14 -0.90 12.47
N VAL A 105 -1.30 -0.46 11.22
CA VAL A 105 -2.62 -0.35 10.61
C VAL A 105 -2.67 -0.77 9.15
N ARG A 106 -3.73 -1.51 8.81
CA ARG A 106 -4.04 -1.91 7.44
C ARG A 106 -4.90 -0.85 6.77
N ARG A 107 -4.47 -0.36 5.61
CA ARG A 107 -5.29 0.55 4.80
C ARG A 107 -6.22 -0.19 3.84
N ASN A 108 -7.18 0.56 3.32
CA ASN A 108 -8.21 0.08 2.39
C ASN A 108 -7.72 -0.13 0.95
N SER A 109 -6.61 0.51 0.57
CA SER A 109 -5.97 0.42 -0.75
C SER A 109 -4.88 -0.66 -0.78
N GLY A 110 -4.49 -1.07 -1.99
CA GLY A 110 -3.34 -1.96 -2.20
C GLY A 110 -2.01 -1.23 -2.06
N GLY A 111 -0.92 -1.84 -2.53
CA GLY A 111 0.45 -1.29 -2.49
C GLY A 111 1.27 -1.80 -1.30
N GLY A 112 2.46 -1.23 -1.12
CA GLY A 112 3.43 -1.62 -0.09
C GLY A 112 3.25 -0.95 1.27
N THR A 113 4.18 -1.20 2.18
CA THR A 113 4.19 -0.69 3.55
C THR A 113 4.96 0.62 3.63
N VAL A 114 4.41 1.57 4.38
CA VAL A 114 5.03 2.89 4.60
C VAL A 114 5.00 3.24 6.09
N TYR A 115 6.02 3.97 6.53
CA TYR A 115 6.10 4.53 7.87
C TYR A 115 5.72 6.01 7.82
N HIS A 116 4.86 6.44 8.73
CA HIS A 116 4.48 7.85 8.89
C HIS A 116 4.93 8.35 10.26
N ASP A 117 5.29 9.62 10.30
CA ASP A 117 5.37 10.45 11.49
C ASP A 117 4.92 11.88 11.13
N LYS A 118 5.14 12.85 12.03
CA LYS A 118 4.78 14.25 11.79
C LYS A 118 5.56 14.92 10.64
N GLY A 119 6.67 14.33 10.21
CA GLY A 119 7.47 14.72 9.05
C GLY A 119 6.96 14.15 7.73
N ASN A 120 5.95 13.29 7.75
CA ASN A 120 5.32 12.71 6.56
C ASN A 120 3.97 13.38 6.26
N LEU A 121 3.83 14.00 5.08
CA LEU A 121 2.57 14.55 4.60
C LEU A 121 1.80 13.49 3.81
N ASN A 122 0.55 13.23 4.18
CA ASN A 122 -0.35 12.38 3.42
C ASN A 122 -1.32 13.23 2.60
N LEU A 123 -1.55 12.82 1.35
CA LEU A 123 -2.47 13.45 0.42
C LEU A 123 -3.41 12.40 -0.14
N THR A 124 -4.71 12.69 -0.19
CA THR A 124 -5.70 11.83 -0.84
C THR A 124 -6.54 12.66 -1.80
N PHE A 125 -6.45 12.32 -3.09
CA PHE A 125 -7.24 12.90 -4.17
C PHE A 125 -8.47 12.04 -4.40
N PHE A 126 -9.66 12.63 -4.20
CA PHE A 126 -10.94 11.97 -4.45
C PHE A 126 -11.56 12.44 -5.75
N THR A 127 -11.93 11.49 -6.60
CA THR A 127 -12.60 11.72 -7.89
C THR A 127 -13.61 10.60 -8.15
N PRO A 128 -14.59 10.80 -9.05
CA PRO A 128 -15.35 9.67 -9.56
C PRO A 128 -14.40 8.76 -10.35
N LYS A 129 -14.73 7.47 -10.43
CA LYS A 129 -13.87 6.46 -11.06
C LYS A 129 -13.57 6.77 -12.52
N GLU A 130 -14.54 7.32 -13.24
CA GLU A 130 -14.43 7.69 -14.65
C GLU A 130 -13.40 8.80 -14.90
N ARG A 131 -13.08 9.58 -13.86
CA ARG A 131 -12.12 10.69 -13.92
C ARG A 131 -10.84 10.41 -13.14
N TYR A 132 -10.64 9.18 -12.69
CA TYR A 132 -9.42 8.80 -11.99
C TYR A 132 -8.21 8.95 -12.91
N ASN A 133 -7.26 9.79 -12.51
CA ASN A 133 -6.01 9.98 -13.24
C ASN A 133 -4.85 10.20 -12.26
N ARG A 134 -4.02 9.17 -12.10
CA ARG A 134 -2.89 9.22 -11.16
C ARG A 134 -1.84 10.25 -11.59
N LYS A 135 -1.46 10.25 -12.87
CA LYS A 135 -0.47 11.20 -13.41
C LYS A 135 -0.91 12.64 -13.22
N TYR A 136 -2.20 12.97 -13.41
CA TYR A 136 -2.73 14.30 -13.13
C TYR A 136 -2.47 14.71 -11.68
N ASN A 137 -2.80 13.85 -10.72
CA ASN A 137 -2.60 14.11 -9.29
C ASN A 137 -1.12 14.32 -8.94
N LEU A 138 -0.23 13.51 -9.51
CA LEU A 138 1.21 13.65 -9.28
C LEU A 138 1.78 14.91 -9.91
N ASN A 139 1.30 15.31 -11.09
CA ASN A 139 1.72 16.55 -11.73
C ASN A 139 1.33 17.80 -10.93
N ILE A 140 0.22 17.76 -10.18
CA ILE A 140 -0.12 18.85 -9.24
C ILE A 140 0.98 19.00 -8.18
N ILE A 141 1.50 17.89 -7.66
CA ILE A 141 2.57 17.91 -6.65
C ILE A 141 3.87 18.42 -7.26
N THR A 142 4.28 17.90 -8.42
CA THR A 142 5.53 18.32 -9.07
C THR A 142 5.47 19.81 -9.49
N ASN A 143 4.33 20.28 -9.98
CA ASN A 143 4.12 21.69 -10.31
C ASN A 143 4.18 22.58 -9.07
N ALA A 144 3.62 22.15 -7.94
CA ALA A 144 3.70 22.89 -6.68
C ALA A 144 5.16 23.01 -6.20
N LEU A 145 5.91 21.91 -6.25
CA LEU A 145 7.33 21.87 -5.88
C LEU A 145 8.18 22.80 -6.76
N PHE A 146 7.97 22.73 -8.08
CA PHE A 146 8.67 23.57 -9.03
C PHE A 146 8.32 25.05 -8.87
N ARG A 147 7.02 25.38 -8.74
CA ARG A 147 6.56 26.76 -8.64
C ARG A 147 7.05 27.46 -7.38
N GLN A 148 7.01 26.78 -6.24
CA GLN A 148 7.30 27.39 -4.96
C GLN A 148 8.79 27.38 -4.61
N TRP A 149 9.55 26.37 -5.06
CA TRP A 149 10.96 26.19 -4.69
C TRP A 149 11.92 25.99 -5.88
N GLY A 150 11.43 26.02 -7.12
CA GLY A 150 12.26 25.72 -8.30
C GLY A 150 12.69 24.25 -8.39
N LEU A 151 12.09 23.37 -7.58
CA LEU A 151 12.51 21.98 -7.46
C LEU A 151 11.98 21.15 -8.63
N LYS A 152 12.87 20.77 -9.54
CA LYS A 152 12.54 19.90 -10.67
C LYS A 152 12.33 18.47 -10.18
N SER A 153 11.19 17.89 -10.53
CA SER A 153 10.84 16.51 -10.18
C SER A 153 10.15 15.85 -11.36
N GLU A 154 10.34 14.54 -11.48
CA GLU A 154 9.81 13.74 -12.58
C GLU A 154 8.93 12.61 -12.04
N ILE A 155 8.01 12.13 -12.87
CA ILE A 155 7.16 10.97 -12.55
C ILE A 155 7.73 9.75 -13.28
N ASN A 156 8.18 8.76 -12.53
CA ASN A 156 8.77 7.55 -13.10
C ASN A 156 7.70 6.62 -13.73
N LYS A 157 8.13 5.50 -14.33
CA LYS A 157 7.22 4.49 -14.94
C LYS A 157 6.27 3.82 -13.94
N ARG A 158 6.62 3.80 -12.65
CA ARG A 158 5.81 3.25 -11.55
C ARG A 158 4.83 4.28 -10.98
N GLU A 159 4.84 5.50 -11.52
CA GLU A 159 4.05 6.63 -11.03
C GLU A 159 4.47 7.06 -9.61
N ASP A 160 5.78 7.04 -9.34
CA ASP A 160 6.39 7.69 -8.17
C ASP A 160 7.05 9.01 -8.60
N ILE A 161 7.13 9.99 -7.69
CA ILE A 161 7.84 11.26 -7.90
C ILE A 161 9.31 11.10 -7.52
N ILE A 162 10.22 11.47 -8.43
CA ILE A 162 11.69 11.38 -8.30
C ILE A 162 12.37 12.73 -8.58
N ILE A 163 13.62 12.93 -8.11
CA ILE A 163 14.43 14.16 -8.26
C ILE A 163 15.88 13.78 -8.63
N ASP A 164 16.52 14.48 -9.59
CA ASP A 164 17.96 14.45 -9.98
C ASP A 164 18.59 13.19 -10.66
N GLY A 165 17.96 12.59 -11.68
CA GLY A 165 18.67 12.04 -12.86
C GLY A 165 19.64 10.82 -12.77
N ASP A 166 20.90 10.96 -12.32
CA ASP A 166 22.05 10.18 -12.85
C ASP A 166 22.89 9.34 -11.85
N TYR A 167 22.52 9.29 -10.57
CA TYR A 167 22.99 8.25 -9.63
C TYR A 167 21.75 7.63 -8.99
N LYS A 168 21.76 6.34 -8.60
CA LYS A 168 20.59 5.65 -8.00
C LYS A 168 20.32 6.16 -6.57
N VAL A 169 19.89 7.39 -6.50
CA VAL A 169 19.58 8.21 -5.34
C VAL A 169 18.07 8.47 -5.46
N SER A 170 17.34 7.36 -5.67
CA SER A 170 15.98 7.33 -6.14
C SER A 170 15.04 7.58 -4.98
N PHE A 171 14.81 8.84 -4.67
CA PHE A 171 13.90 9.22 -3.60
C PHE A 171 12.47 9.01 -4.07
N ASN A 172 11.85 7.93 -3.62
CA ASN A 172 10.40 7.82 -3.63
C ASN A 172 9.87 8.78 -2.57
N ILE A 173 9.75 10.05 -2.93
CA ILE A 173 9.18 11.06 -2.03
C ILE A 173 7.71 10.71 -1.79
N SER A 174 7.05 10.01 -2.73
CA SER A 174 5.69 9.49 -2.57
C SER A 174 5.57 7.97 -2.71
N GLY A 175 5.10 7.31 -1.66
CA GLY A 175 4.48 6.00 -1.77
C GLY A 175 3.04 6.18 -2.24
N THR A 176 2.73 5.78 -3.47
CA THR A 176 1.40 5.97 -4.05
C THR A 176 0.55 4.69 -3.98
N ALA A 177 -0.74 4.85 -3.74
CA ALA A 177 -1.71 3.76 -3.80
C ALA A 177 -3.10 4.29 -4.15
N ALA A 178 -3.97 3.42 -4.64
CA ALA A 178 -5.30 3.81 -5.05
C ALA A 178 -6.34 2.75 -4.69
N LYS A 179 -7.59 3.20 -4.54
CA LYS A 179 -8.77 2.36 -4.44
C LYS A 179 -9.75 2.77 -5.52
N LEU A 180 -10.14 1.83 -6.37
CA LEU A 180 -11.05 2.05 -7.48
C LEU A 180 -12.35 1.26 -7.24
N GLY A 181 -13.44 1.94 -6.89
CA GLY A 181 -14.77 1.34 -6.81
C GLY A 181 -15.78 2.07 -7.69
N LYS A 182 -17.00 1.55 -7.80
CA LYS A 182 -18.09 2.29 -8.44
C LYS A 182 -18.96 2.91 -7.33
N PRO A 183 -19.27 4.22 -7.37
CA PRO A 183 -18.88 5.22 -8.37
C PRO A 183 -17.52 5.90 -8.09
N ASN A 184 -16.94 5.71 -6.90
CA ASN A 184 -15.85 6.55 -6.41
C ASN A 184 -14.46 5.92 -6.55
N ALA A 185 -13.45 6.77 -6.74
CA ALA A 185 -12.04 6.42 -6.69
C ALA A 185 -11.27 7.39 -5.79
N TYR A 186 -10.21 6.90 -5.16
CA TYR A 186 -9.21 7.78 -4.58
C TYR A 186 -7.80 7.33 -4.93
N HIS A 187 -6.92 8.32 -5.03
CA HIS A 187 -5.47 8.16 -5.12
C HIS A 187 -4.87 8.82 -3.89
N HIS A 188 -4.16 8.07 -3.07
CA HIS A 188 -3.38 8.66 -1.99
C HIS A 188 -1.88 8.48 -2.19
N CYS A 189 -1.14 9.42 -1.64
CA CYS A 189 0.31 9.42 -1.70
C CYS A 189 0.88 10.09 -0.46
N THR A 190 2.09 9.67 -0.11
CA THR A 190 2.87 10.31 0.96
C THR A 190 3.84 11.33 0.39
N LEU A 191 4.36 12.26 1.19
CA LEU A 191 5.51 13.10 0.88
C LEU A 191 6.42 13.14 2.11
N LEU A 192 7.65 12.65 1.94
CA LEU A 192 8.67 12.68 2.99
C LEU A 192 9.23 14.10 3.12
N VAL A 193 8.73 14.87 4.09
CA VAL A 193 9.18 16.25 4.31
C VAL A 193 10.38 16.29 5.22
N ASP A 194 10.26 15.67 6.40
CA ASP A 194 11.29 15.62 7.44
C ASP A 194 11.09 14.42 8.38
N VAL A 195 10.96 13.22 7.80
CA VAL A 195 10.69 11.97 8.53
C VAL A 195 11.93 11.50 9.29
N ASN A 196 11.75 10.90 10.47
CA ASN A 196 12.82 10.21 11.19
C ASN A 196 13.21 8.92 10.45
N LYS A 197 14.23 9.02 9.60
CA LYS A 197 14.75 7.92 8.78
C LYS A 197 15.30 6.75 9.61
N THR A 198 15.79 7.00 10.83
CA THR A 198 16.31 5.96 11.73
C THR A 198 15.17 5.08 12.23
N SER A 199 14.11 5.68 12.78
CA SER A 199 12.90 4.96 13.19
C SER A 199 12.27 4.23 12.01
N LEU A 200 12.13 4.91 10.86
CA LEU A 200 11.61 4.28 9.64
C LEU A 200 12.40 3.01 9.27
N SER A 201 13.73 3.09 9.26
CA SER A 201 14.57 1.96 8.86
C SER A 201 14.51 0.81 9.85
N SER A 202 14.50 1.10 11.15
CA SER A 202 14.42 0.09 12.21
C SER A 202 13.07 -0.64 12.24
N ILE A 203 11.98 0.10 12.00
CA ILE A 203 10.62 -0.44 12.06
C ILE A 203 10.24 -1.21 10.79
N LEU A 204 10.73 -0.80 9.61
CA LEU A 204 10.48 -1.50 8.34
C LEU A 204 11.53 -2.58 8.03
N GLU A 205 12.41 -2.88 8.99
CA GLU A 205 13.36 -3.97 8.88
C GLU A 205 12.63 -5.32 8.89
N ARG A 206 13.04 -6.23 8.00
CA ARG A 206 12.52 -7.59 7.97
C ARG A 206 13.31 -8.42 8.97
N LYS A 207 12.65 -8.83 10.06
CA LYS A 207 13.23 -9.73 11.06
C LYS A 207 12.75 -11.16 10.93
N GLU A 208 11.51 -11.34 10.49
CA GLU A 208 10.92 -12.68 10.39
C GLU A 208 11.41 -13.41 9.15
N ASN A 209 12.06 -14.55 9.39
CA ASN A 209 12.46 -15.49 8.33
C ASN A 209 11.46 -16.66 8.25
N GLY A 210 11.58 -17.52 7.25
CA GLY A 210 10.81 -18.77 7.19
C GLY A 210 9.29 -18.61 7.06
N ILE A 211 8.80 -17.41 6.70
CA ILE A 211 7.39 -17.18 6.41
C ILE A 211 7.14 -17.44 4.93
N VAL A 212 6.21 -18.34 4.63
CA VAL A 212 5.72 -18.62 3.27
C VAL A 212 4.29 -18.12 3.15
N THR A 213 4.03 -17.23 2.17
CA THR A 213 2.71 -16.62 1.96
C THR A 213 2.54 -16.12 0.51
N ASN A 214 1.28 -15.95 0.10
CA ASN A 214 0.91 -15.29 -1.16
C ASN A 214 0.62 -13.79 -0.99
N ALA A 215 0.95 -13.22 0.18
CA ALA A 215 0.75 -11.81 0.45
C ALA A 215 1.60 -10.91 -0.45
N THR A 216 1.08 -9.72 -0.77
CA THR A 216 1.80 -8.72 -1.57
C THR A 216 3.01 -8.20 -0.79
N THR A 217 4.18 -8.25 -1.43
CA THR A 217 5.44 -7.78 -0.84
C THR A 217 5.72 -6.33 -1.19
N SER A 218 6.34 -5.58 -0.27
CA SER A 218 6.83 -4.24 -0.59
C SER A 218 8.00 -4.25 -1.55
N THR A 219 8.02 -3.25 -2.44
CA THR A 219 9.21 -2.91 -3.22
C THR A 219 9.99 -1.84 -2.48
N ARG A 220 11.21 -2.17 -2.03
CA ARG A 220 12.09 -1.21 -1.36
C ARG A 220 12.67 -0.21 -2.36
N SER A 221 12.72 1.04 -1.95
CA SER A 221 13.31 2.15 -2.71
C SER A 221 14.12 3.02 -1.75
N THR A 222 15.14 3.70 -2.26
CA THR A 222 15.89 4.69 -1.48
C THR A 222 14.96 5.87 -1.14
N ILE A 223 15.19 6.54 -0.02
CA ILE A 223 14.34 7.66 0.43
C ILE A 223 15.19 8.83 0.89
N LYS A 224 14.65 10.05 0.77
CA LYS A 224 15.21 11.29 1.33
C LYS A 224 14.09 12.26 1.59
N ASN A 225 14.32 13.08 2.60
CA ASN A 225 13.41 14.12 3.00
C ASN A 225 13.56 15.32 2.06
N LEU A 226 12.46 16.00 1.76
CA LEU A 226 12.49 17.27 1.04
C LEU A 226 13.34 18.33 1.79
N SER A 227 13.33 18.30 3.13
CA SER A 227 14.17 19.16 3.98
C SER A 227 15.68 18.98 3.74
N ASP A 228 16.12 17.75 3.41
CA ASP A 228 17.52 17.43 3.08
C ASP A 228 17.94 17.98 1.70
N ILE A 229 16.98 18.28 0.82
CA ILE A 229 17.22 18.84 -0.53
C ILE A 229 17.17 20.36 -0.47
N ASN A 230 16.12 20.88 0.15
CA ASN A 230 15.94 22.31 0.34
C ASN A 230 15.35 22.57 1.73
N ARG A 231 16.16 23.11 2.63
CA ARG A 231 15.79 23.40 4.03
C ARG A 231 14.63 24.39 4.17
N ASN A 232 14.29 25.12 3.10
CA ASN A 232 13.13 26.02 3.09
C ASN A 232 11.80 25.29 2.88
N ILE A 233 11.82 24.00 2.51
CA ILE A 233 10.64 23.16 2.41
C ILE A 233 10.24 22.73 3.81
N GLN A 234 9.23 23.41 4.35
CA GLN A 234 8.62 23.12 5.64
C GLN A 234 7.20 22.59 5.44
N MET A 235 6.71 21.81 6.41
CA MET A 235 5.43 21.12 6.32
C MET A 235 4.26 22.05 5.93
N ASP A 236 4.07 23.15 6.66
CA ASP A 236 2.92 24.04 6.44
C ASP A 236 3.01 24.79 5.10
N LYS A 237 4.25 25.11 4.66
CA LYS A 237 4.50 25.71 3.35
C LYS A 237 4.22 24.73 2.22
N LEU A 238 4.62 23.46 2.37
CA LEU A 238 4.34 22.39 1.42
C LEU A 238 2.85 22.12 1.28
N LEU A 239 2.16 21.98 2.41
CA LEU A 239 0.71 21.79 2.48
C LEU A 239 -0.01 22.93 1.73
N SER A 240 0.35 24.17 2.04
CA SER A 240 -0.22 25.35 1.40
C SER A 240 0.07 25.39 -0.11
N ALA A 241 1.33 25.17 -0.52
CA ALA A 241 1.72 25.20 -1.92
C ALA A 241 0.96 24.16 -2.76
N ILE A 242 0.82 22.93 -2.27
CA ILE A 242 0.09 21.88 -2.98
C ILE A 242 -1.41 22.20 -3.02
N GLY A 243 -1.99 22.67 -1.92
CA GLY A 243 -3.40 23.04 -1.90
C GLY A 243 -3.73 24.17 -2.89
N TRP A 244 -2.87 25.20 -2.98
CA TRP A 244 -3.04 26.27 -3.96
C TRP A 244 -2.86 25.80 -5.39
N GLU A 245 -1.85 24.95 -5.68
CA GLU A 245 -1.65 24.37 -7.01
C GLU A 245 -2.85 23.48 -7.42
N TYR A 246 -3.39 22.69 -6.49
CA TYR A 246 -4.60 21.92 -6.72
C TYR A 246 -5.79 22.81 -7.07
N MET A 247 -5.98 23.93 -6.36
CA MET A 247 -7.13 24.81 -6.53
C MET A 247 -7.07 25.65 -7.80
N ARG A 248 -5.88 26.03 -8.27
CA ARG A 248 -5.70 26.80 -9.51
C ARG A 248 -5.62 25.93 -10.77
N THR A 249 -5.39 24.62 -10.68
CA THR A 249 -5.31 23.73 -11.85
C THR A 249 -6.69 23.23 -12.27
N LYS A 250 -7.13 23.36 -13.52
CA LYS A 250 -8.47 22.87 -13.94
C LYS A 250 -8.68 21.38 -13.60
N ALA A 251 -9.89 20.99 -13.22
CA ALA A 251 -10.15 19.68 -12.59
C ALA A 251 -9.85 18.45 -13.49
N LEU A 252 -9.89 18.61 -14.81
CA LEU A 252 -9.73 17.51 -15.78
C LEU A 252 -8.51 17.66 -16.69
N VAL A 253 -7.85 18.82 -16.65
CA VAL A 253 -6.74 19.17 -17.56
C VAL A 253 -5.67 19.89 -16.75
N LEU A 254 -4.40 19.58 -17.01
CA LEU A 254 -3.25 20.26 -16.39
C LEU A 254 -3.04 21.66 -16.99
N GLU A 255 -4.03 22.52 -16.80
CA GLU A 255 -4.00 23.91 -17.23
C GLU A 255 -4.21 24.81 -16.02
N ASP A 256 -3.37 25.83 -15.93
CA ASP A 256 -3.41 26.83 -14.88
C ASP A 256 -4.55 27.82 -15.13
N GLY A 257 -5.64 27.68 -14.36
CA GLY A 257 -6.78 28.59 -14.35
C GLY A 257 -6.55 29.90 -13.61
N ARG A 258 -5.34 30.12 -13.06
CA ARG A 258 -4.89 31.35 -12.39
C ARG A 258 -5.87 31.80 -11.28
N TYR A 259 -5.91 33.11 -11.05
CA TYR A 259 -6.69 33.74 -9.98
C TYR A 259 -8.20 33.61 -10.19
N ASP A 260 -8.67 33.63 -11.44
CA ASP A 260 -10.09 33.56 -11.76
C ASP A 260 -10.70 32.24 -11.30
N LEU A 261 -9.98 31.12 -11.51
CA LEU A 261 -10.44 29.82 -11.04
C LEU A 261 -10.41 29.72 -9.51
N LEU A 262 -9.40 30.31 -8.86
CA LEU A 262 -9.25 30.28 -7.40
C LEU A 262 -10.45 30.90 -6.67
N GLN A 263 -10.95 32.04 -7.16
CA GLN A 263 -12.11 32.74 -6.59
C GLN A 263 -13.41 31.93 -6.67
N GLN A 264 -13.48 30.96 -7.58
CA GLN A 264 -14.66 30.11 -7.76
C GLN A 264 -14.64 28.85 -6.89
N GLN A 265 -13.52 28.55 -6.22
CA GLN A 265 -13.38 27.34 -5.41
C GLN A 265 -13.75 27.57 -3.94
N LYS A 266 -14.07 26.50 -3.20
CA LYS A 266 -14.46 26.61 -1.78
C LYS A 266 -13.28 26.86 -0.81
N GLY A 267 -12.06 27.02 -1.30
CA GLY A 267 -10.86 27.23 -0.47
C GLY A 267 -10.41 26.02 0.35
N PHE A 268 -9.59 26.31 1.37
CA PHE A 268 -9.12 25.37 2.39
C PHE A 268 -10.13 25.27 3.52
N GLN A 269 -10.38 24.05 3.98
CA GLN A 269 -11.28 23.79 5.11
C GLN A 269 -10.58 22.85 6.09
N TYR A 270 -10.44 23.31 7.33
CA TYR A 270 -10.04 22.44 8.42
C TYR A 270 -11.22 21.57 8.81
N ILE A 271 -11.01 20.26 8.85
CA ILE A 271 -12.04 19.29 9.19
C ILE A 271 -11.67 18.54 10.46
N ASN A 272 -12.64 18.42 11.35
CA ASN A 272 -12.51 17.65 12.57
C ASN A 272 -13.22 16.30 12.38
N PRO A 273 -12.48 15.18 12.21
CA PRO A 273 -13.06 13.86 11.97
C PRO A 273 -13.72 13.27 13.22
N THR A 274 -14.90 13.81 13.56
CA THR A 274 -15.73 13.41 14.71
C THR A 274 -17.10 12.95 14.22
N GLU A 275 -17.80 12.17 15.04
CA GLU A 275 -19.15 11.70 14.76
C GLU A 275 -20.13 12.84 14.44
N ASN A 276 -19.97 14.01 15.08
CA ASN A 276 -20.80 15.19 14.84
C ASN A 276 -20.64 15.75 13.41
N TRP A 277 -19.41 15.71 12.87
CA TRP A 277 -19.11 16.21 11.52
C TRP A 277 -19.31 15.14 10.45
N PHE A 278 -19.05 13.88 10.81
CA PHE A 278 -19.06 12.72 9.92
C PHE A 278 -19.81 11.56 10.58
N PRO A 279 -21.15 11.56 10.54
CA PRO A 279 -21.95 10.52 11.20
C PRO A 279 -21.59 9.11 10.72
N GLY A 280 -21.38 8.19 11.66
CA GLY A 280 -20.96 6.81 11.46
C GLY A 280 -19.45 6.61 11.36
N ILE A 281 -18.62 7.65 11.51
CA ILE A 281 -17.15 7.52 11.44
C ILE A 281 -16.59 6.65 12.57
N ASP A 282 -17.20 6.68 13.76
CA ASP A 282 -16.74 5.91 14.92
C ASP A 282 -16.76 4.39 14.67
N LYS A 283 -17.68 3.92 13.82
CA LYS A 283 -17.73 2.51 13.39
C LYS A 283 -16.49 2.15 12.56
N PHE A 284 -16.09 3.02 11.64
CA PHE A 284 -14.87 2.82 10.86
C PHE A 284 -13.62 2.93 11.73
N ILE A 285 -13.58 3.88 12.67
CA ILE A 285 -12.47 3.99 13.63
C ILE A 285 -12.31 2.68 14.40
N SER A 286 -13.42 2.13 14.91
CA SER A 286 -13.42 0.86 15.65
C SER A 286 -12.95 -0.32 14.78
N GLU A 287 -13.40 -0.38 13.52
CA GLU A 287 -12.94 -1.39 12.55
C GLU A 287 -11.43 -1.26 12.31
N PHE A 288 -10.92 -0.06 12.03
CA PHE A 288 -9.50 0.17 11.78
C PHE A 288 -8.61 -0.09 12.99
N ARG A 289 -9.12 0.01 14.21
CA ARG A 289 -8.40 -0.39 15.44
C ARG A 289 -8.44 -1.89 15.70
N SER A 290 -9.40 -2.60 15.10
CA SER A 290 -9.62 -4.02 15.40
C SER A 290 -8.46 -4.90 14.91
N TRP A 291 -8.18 -5.94 15.69
CA TRP A 291 -7.24 -6.97 15.29
C TRP A 291 -7.70 -7.70 14.03
N ASP A 292 -9.01 -7.97 13.92
CA ASP A 292 -9.63 -8.66 12.78
C ASP A 292 -9.34 -7.93 11.46
N TRP A 293 -9.25 -6.61 11.48
CA TRP A 293 -8.90 -5.82 10.32
C TRP A 293 -7.38 -5.80 10.06
N ASN A 294 -6.59 -5.42 11.05
CA ASN A 294 -5.16 -5.19 10.88
C ASN A 294 -4.40 -6.49 10.62
N PHE A 295 -4.65 -7.50 11.43
CA PHE A 295 -3.95 -8.79 11.38
C PHE A 295 -4.84 -9.90 10.81
N GLY A 296 -6.14 -9.87 11.13
CA GLY A 296 -7.09 -10.90 10.71
C GLY A 296 -7.36 -10.96 9.21
N LYS A 297 -7.08 -9.88 8.46
CA LYS A 297 -7.15 -9.88 6.98
C LYS A 297 -5.86 -10.31 6.28
N THR A 298 -4.87 -10.78 7.02
CA THR A 298 -3.61 -11.29 6.43
C THR A 298 -3.88 -12.56 5.63
N PRO A 299 -3.40 -12.67 4.38
CA PRO A 299 -3.48 -13.92 3.62
C PRO A 299 -2.85 -15.08 4.39
N LYS A 300 -3.39 -16.29 4.24
CA LYS A 300 -2.85 -17.50 4.88
C LYS A 300 -1.34 -17.58 4.68
N PHE A 301 -0.64 -17.95 5.76
CA PHE A 301 0.80 -18.12 5.75
C PHE A 301 1.25 -19.24 6.67
N THR A 302 2.44 -19.74 6.40
CA THR A 302 3.12 -20.75 7.21
C THR A 302 4.40 -20.16 7.76
N VAL A 303 4.69 -20.39 9.03
CA VAL A 303 5.97 -20.03 9.66
C VAL A 303 6.73 -21.31 9.97
N THR A 304 7.94 -21.44 9.41
CA THR A 304 8.82 -22.57 9.66
C THR A 304 10.06 -22.13 10.46
N ARG A 305 10.39 -22.87 11.51
CA ARG A 305 11.56 -22.67 12.36
C ARG A 305 12.31 -23.99 12.51
N THR A 306 13.62 -23.93 12.35
CA THR A 306 14.50 -25.07 12.59
C THR A 306 15.10 -24.93 13.99
N LEU A 307 14.88 -25.95 14.82
CA LEU A 307 15.26 -26.00 16.22
C LEU A 307 16.25 -27.12 16.43
N ASP A 308 17.30 -26.89 17.19
CA ASP A 308 18.15 -27.95 17.70
C ASP A 308 17.73 -28.26 19.15
N VAL A 309 17.31 -29.50 19.40
CA VAL A 309 16.79 -29.98 20.68
C VAL A 309 17.74 -31.06 21.23
N PRO A 310 18.18 -30.95 22.50
CA PRO A 310 19.01 -31.97 23.13
C PRO A 310 18.20 -33.25 23.39
N ALA A 311 18.73 -34.37 22.96
CA ALA A 311 18.17 -35.69 23.19
C ALA A 311 18.64 -36.29 24.52
N HIS A 312 17.86 -37.22 25.05
CA HIS A 312 18.23 -37.97 26.27
C HIS A 312 19.52 -38.78 26.12
N ASP A 313 19.96 -39.09 24.89
CA ASP A 313 21.21 -39.78 24.59
C ASP A 313 22.43 -38.85 24.44
N GLY A 314 22.25 -37.54 24.68
CA GLY A 314 23.28 -36.51 24.55
C GLY A 314 23.53 -36.02 23.12
N LYS A 315 22.80 -36.53 22.11
CA LYS A 315 22.86 -36.02 20.74
C LYS A 315 21.96 -34.80 20.57
N MET A 316 22.26 -33.98 19.57
CA MET A 316 21.38 -32.89 19.15
C MET A 316 20.48 -33.38 18.02
N HIS A 317 19.17 -33.36 18.22
CA HIS A 317 18.20 -33.59 17.16
C HIS A 317 17.75 -32.25 16.59
N ARG A 318 17.86 -32.12 15.27
CA ARG A 318 17.27 -31.00 14.55
C ARG A 318 15.80 -31.31 14.30
N LEU A 319 14.91 -30.35 14.56
CA LEU A 319 13.47 -30.45 14.34
C LEU A 319 13.00 -29.25 13.53
N ASN A 320 12.00 -29.47 12.69
CA ASN A 320 11.30 -28.40 11.99
C ASN A 320 9.94 -28.19 12.65
N LEU A 321 9.77 -27.01 13.25
CA LEU A 321 8.49 -26.53 13.73
C LEU A 321 7.82 -25.75 12.60
N SER A 322 6.60 -26.13 12.25
CA SER A 322 5.79 -25.45 11.24
C SER A 322 4.46 -25.02 11.85
N LEU A 323 4.14 -23.74 11.76
CA LEU A 323 2.87 -23.17 12.20
C LEU A 323 2.07 -22.75 10.96
N GLU A 324 0.81 -23.16 10.88
CA GLU A 324 -0.14 -22.66 9.91
C GLU A 324 -1.00 -21.55 10.53
N ILE A 325 -0.99 -20.37 9.93
CA ILE A 325 -1.73 -19.20 10.39
C ILE A 325 -2.79 -18.82 9.36
N GLN A 326 -4.04 -18.75 9.81
CA GLN A 326 -5.16 -18.27 9.02
C GLN A 326 -5.89 -17.17 9.77
N ASN A 327 -6.21 -16.07 9.07
CA ASN A 327 -6.81 -14.88 9.66
C ASN A 327 -6.03 -14.38 10.90
N GLY A 328 -4.70 -14.51 10.90
CA GLY A 328 -3.84 -14.16 12.03
C GLY A 328 -3.92 -15.10 13.25
N ILE A 329 -4.72 -16.17 13.20
CA ILE A 329 -4.89 -17.15 14.26
C ILE A 329 -4.07 -18.40 13.93
N VAL A 330 -3.45 -18.99 14.95
CA VAL A 330 -2.72 -20.26 14.80
C VAL A 330 -3.71 -21.41 14.67
N GLU A 331 -3.79 -21.99 13.47
CA GLU A 331 -4.73 -23.06 13.16
C GLU A 331 -4.13 -24.44 13.37
N GLU A 332 -2.85 -24.62 13.04
CA GLU A 332 -2.18 -25.89 13.15
C GLU A 332 -0.70 -25.71 13.52
N ILE A 333 -0.18 -26.62 14.33
CA ILE A 333 1.22 -26.69 14.71
C ILE A 333 1.70 -28.11 14.41
N ARG A 334 2.70 -28.22 13.54
CA ARG A 334 3.32 -29.48 13.14
C ARG A 334 4.80 -29.48 13.51
N MET A 335 5.28 -30.63 13.98
CA MET A 335 6.69 -30.85 14.22
C MET A 335 7.15 -32.07 13.44
N SER A 336 8.20 -31.90 12.64
CA SER A 336 8.78 -32.98 11.85
C SER A 336 10.29 -33.08 12.05
N LEU A 337 10.79 -34.32 11.98
CA LEU A 337 12.22 -34.61 11.95
C LEU A 337 12.75 -34.41 10.51
N PRO A 338 13.95 -33.85 10.32
CA PRO A 338 14.57 -33.73 9.01
C PRO A 338 14.85 -35.13 8.44
N ALA A 339 14.66 -35.26 7.12
CA ALA A 339 14.63 -36.53 6.39
C ALA A 339 15.86 -37.45 6.57
N GLY A 340 16.99 -36.95 7.08
CA GLY A 340 18.21 -37.72 7.33
C GLY A 340 18.26 -38.49 8.67
N LEU A 341 17.28 -38.32 9.56
CA LEU A 341 17.21 -38.97 10.89
C LEU A 341 15.99 -39.90 11.07
N VAL A 342 15.20 -40.08 10.02
CA VAL A 342 13.96 -40.87 10.08
C VAL A 342 14.29 -42.36 9.91
N SER A 343 14.29 -43.12 11.01
CA SER A 343 14.05 -44.57 10.92
C SER A 343 12.63 -44.80 10.44
N THR A 344 12.42 -45.80 9.57
CA THR A 344 11.16 -46.13 8.88
C THR A 344 9.91 -46.34 9.74
N ASP A 345 10.03 -46.28 11.07
CA ASP A 345 8.97 -46.58 12.04
C ASP A 345 8.44 -45.36 12.84
N PHE A 346 8.89 -44.13 12.55
CA PHE A 346 8.35 -42.92 13.17
C PHE A 346 7.42 -42.18 12.20
N ASP A 347 6.17 -41.97 12.63
CA ASP A 347 5.22 -41.07 11.95
C ASP A 347 5.89 -39.70 11.75
N GLN A 348 5.98 -39.25 10.50
CA GLN A 348 6.74 -38.05 10.11
C GLN A 348 6.17 -36.75 10.68
N ASP A 349 4.92 -36.78 11.15
CA ASP A 349 4.16 -35.66 11.67
C ASP A 349 3.70 -35.95 13.11
N ALA A 350 4.38 -35.40 14.11
CA ALA A 350 3.82 -35.32 15.46
C ALA A 350 2.97 -34.04 15.54
N SER A 351 1.65 -34.19 15.61
CA SER A 351 0.78 -33.08 15.98
C SER A 351 0.99 -32.79 17.48
N VAL A 352 1.75 -31.75 17.79
CA VAL A 352 1.86 -31.29 19.18
C VAL A 352 0.52 -30.64 19.53
N ILE A 353 -0.29 -31.31 20.37
CA ILE A 353 -1.48 -30.73 20.96
C ILE A 353 -1.02 -29.67 21.96
N SER A 354 -0.74 -28.46 21.47
CA SER A 354 -0.41 -27.32 22.31
C SER A 354 -1.65 -26.46 22.52
N ASN A 355 -1.76 -25.88 23.72
CA ASN A 355 -2.82 -24.93 24.10
C ASN A 355 -2.79 -23.62 23.28
N LEU A 356 -1.92 -23.53 22.28
CA LEU A 356 -1.68 -22.35 21.45
C LEU A 356 -2.52 -22.36 20.17
N ARG A 357 -3.15 -23.48 19.82
CA ARG A 357 -4.13 -23.52 18.73
C ARG A 357 -5.33 -22.62 19.06
N GLY A 358 -5.75 -21.80 18.10
CA GLY A 358 -6.82 -20.83 18.27
C GLY A 358 -6.38 -19.51 18.92
N THR A 359 -5.10 -19.35 19.27
CA THR A 359 -4.57 -18.08 19.79
C THR A 359 -4.12 -17.14 18.66
N ARG A 360 -4.06 -15.85 18.96
CA ARG A 360 -3.53 -14.84 18.02
C ARG A 360 -2.04 -15.09 17.81
N TYR A 361 -1.62 -15.11 16.56
CA TYR A 361 -0.21 -15.22 16.23
C TYR A 361 0.53 -13.92 16.62
N ASN A 362 1.57 -14.09 17.44
CA ASN A 362 2.59 -13.07 17.69
C ASN A 362 3.97 -13.77 17.75
N HIS A 363 5.05 -13.01 17.80
CA HIS A 363 6.40 -13.56 17.87
C HIS A 363 6.60 -14.46 19.11
N GLU A 364 5.99 -14.05 20.23
CA GLU A 364 6.09 -14.75 21.52
C GLU A 364 5.51 -16.17 21.45
N VAL A 365 4.46 -16.43 20.65
CA VAL A 365 3.92 -17.79 20.47
C VAL A 365 5.01 -18.75 20.01
N THR A 366 5.86 -18.31 19.09
CA THR A 366 6.94 -19.15 18.56
C THR A 366 8.04 -19.34 19.60
N GLU A 367 8.42 -18.28 20.31
CA GLU A 367 9.43 -18.33 21.39
C GLU A 367 8.98 -19.18 22.59
N ASN A 368 7.71 -19.11 22.96
CA ASN A 368 7.12 -19.90 24.03
C ASN A 368 7.16 -21.39 23.69
N ILE A 369 6.77 -21.77 22.46
CA ILE A 369 6.87 -23.16 21.98
C ILE A 369 8.32 -23.65 22.09
N ILE A 370 9.27 -22.85 21.61
CA ILE A 370 10.70 -23.21 21.61
C ILE A 370 11.23 -23.39 23.03
N THR A 371 10.83 -22.51 23.93
CA THR A 371 11.22 -22.55 25.34
C THR A 371 10.64 -23.78 26.04
N GLU A 372 9.36 -24.11 25.80
CA GLU A 372 8.70 -25.30 26.34
C GLU A 372 9.35 -26.61 25.87
N ILE A 373 9.80 -26.65 24.61
CA ILE A 373 10.50 -27.81 24.03
C ILE A 373 11.98 -27.88 24.49
N GLY A 374 12.52 -26.83 25.10
CA GLY A 374 13.94 -26.73 25.46
C GLY A 374 14.86 -26.61 24.24
N GLY A 375 14.33 -26.18 23.09
CA GLY A 375 15.06 -26.04 21.85
C GLY A 375 15.84 -24.73 21.75
N LYS A 376 16.90 -24.71 20.93
CA LYS A 376 17.56 -23.47 20.51
C LYS A 376 17.32 -23.22 19.03
N ILE A 377 16.98 -21.98 18.66
CA ILE A 377 16.81 -21.60 17.25
C ILE A 377 18.16 -21.68 16.54
N VAL A 378 18.19 -22.38 15.41
CA VAL A 378 19.35 -22.36 14.53
C VAL A 378 19.23 -21.17 13.60
N THR A 379 20.02 -20.12 13.83
CA THR A 379 20.16 -19.03 12.87
C THR A 379 21.03 -19.54 11.71
N LEU A 380 20.41 -19.88 10.59
CA LEU A 380 21.15 -20.15 9.36
C LEU A 380 21.77 -18.83 8.88
N ASN A 381 23.08 -18.65 9.09
CA ASN A 381 23.82 -17.57 8.45
C ASN A 381 23.71 -17.73 6.94
N PRO A 382 23.25 -16.72 6.18
CA PRO A 382 23.48 -16.74 4.75
C PRO A 382 24.98 -16.47 4.53
N ILE A 383 25.62 -17.35 3.75
CA ILE A 383 27.03 -17.35 3.30
C ILE A 383 27.92 -18.32 4.07
N GLN A 384 28.10 -19.52 3.48
CA GLN A 384 29.42 -20.10 3.29
C GLN A 384 29.43 -21.00 2.03
N SER A 385 30.35 -20.64 1.12
CA SER A 385 30.94 -21.41 0.01
C SER A 385 30.03 -21.99 -1.08
N VAL A 386 29.85 -21.23 -2.17
CA VAL A 386 29.94 -21.84 -3.51
C VAL A 386 31.40 -21.75 -3.92
N ASP A 387 31.97 -22.92 -4.16
CA ASP A 387 33.37 -23.20 -4.50
C ASP A 387 33.80 -22.42 -5.75
N GLU A 388 34.79 -21.55 -5.60
CA GLU A 388 35.32 -20.66 -6.65
C GLU A 388 36.41 -21.36 -7.50
N SER A 389 36.28 -22.67 -7.74
CA SER A 389 37.32 -23.49 -8.35
C SER A 389 37.03 -23.98 -9.78
N ASN A 390 35.96 -23.52 -10.46
CA ASN A 390 35.60 -23.99 -11.81
C ASN A 390 35.47 -22.93 -12.92
N VAL A 391 36.02 -21.71 -12.75
CA VAL A 391 36.04 -20.67 -13.81
C VAL A 391 37.47 -20.23 -14.14
N ARG A 392 38.35 -21.20 -14.41
CA ARG A 392 39.64 -20.96 -15.08
C ARG A 392 39.95 -22.08 -16.06
N ARG A 393 39.26 -22.06 -17.19
CA ARG A 393 39.61 -22.69 -18.47
C ARG A 393 38.52 -22.25 -19.44
N PHE A 394 38.88 -21.88 -20.65
CA PHE A 394 38.06 -21.18 -21.67
C PHE A 394 38.10 -19.65 -21.58
N ASP A 395 39.28 -19.08 -21.83
CA ASP A 395 39.44 -17.83 -22.57
C ASP A 395 40.92 -17.72 -23.00
N GLU A 396 41.34 -18.61 -23.89
CA GLU A 396 42.61 -18.49 -24.63
C GLU A 396 42.56 -19.36 -25.89
N ALA A 397 41.68 -18.98 -26.82
CA ALA A 397 41.76 -19.33 -28.23
C ALA A 397 40.67 -18.58 -28.97
N THR A 398 41.03 -17.47 -29.65
CA THR A 398 40.60 -17.06 -31.00
C THR A 398 40.90 -15.56 -31.16
N LEU A 399 42.14 -15.24 -31.51
CA LEU A 399 42.53 -13.99 -32.17
C LEU A 399 43.71 -14.31 -33.08
N GLN A 400 43.38 -14.77 -34.29
CA GLN A 400 44.10 -14.50 -35.54
C GLN A 400 43.06 -14.20 -36.61
#